data_AF-A0A8S2XSX2-F1
#
_entry.id   AF-A0A8S2XSX2-F1
#
_cell.length_a   1.000
_cell.length_b   1.000
_cell.length_c   1.000
_cell.angle_alpha   90.00
_cell.angle_beta   90.00
_cell.angle_gamma   90.00
#
_symmetry.space_group_name_H-M   'P 1'
#
loop_
_entity.id
_entity.type
_entity.pdbx_description
1 polymer ?
#
loop_
_entity_poly.entity_id
_entity_poly.type
_entity_poly.pdbx_seq_one_letter_code
_entity_poly.pdbx_strand_id
1 'polypeptide(L)' 'MSVQREKIVLIVSGTYGRELVPCLHDLTQLNCIYVYCADNAHNEEWSKNYTN' A
#
# COMPACT_ATOMS: atom_id res chain seq x y z
N MET A 1 -18.65 7.64 -22.42
CA MET A 1 -17.31 7.07 -22.20
C MET A 1 -17.18 6.74 -20.73
N SER A 2 -17.24 5.46 -20.38
CA SER A 2 -16.93 4.99 -19.02
C SER A 2 -15.42 5.10 -18.84
N VAL A 3 -14.96 6.02 -17.98
CA VAL A 3 -13.58 6.02 -17.50
C VAL A 3 -13.41 4.74 -16.69
N GLN A 4 -12.76 3.74 -17.28
CA GLN A 4 -12.34 2.56 -16.52
C GLN A 4 -11.28 3.04 -15.53
N ARG A 5 -11.63 3.13 -14.24
CA ARG A 5 -10.65 3.37 -13.19
C ARG A 5 -9.86 2.09 -13.01
N GLU A 6 -8.75 1.99 -13.74
CA GLU A 6 -7.82 0.87 -13.59
C GLU A 6 -7.38 0.80 -12.13
N LYS A 7 -7.65 -0.33 -11.49
CA LYS A 7 -7.30 -0.56 -10.10
C LYS A 7 -5.87 -1.06 -10.03
N ILE A 8 -5.03 -0.33 -9.31
CA ILE A 8 -3.62 -0.67 -9.09
C ILE A 8 -3.50 -1.54 -7.84
N VAL A 9 -2.78 -2.65 -7.98
CA VAL A 9 -2.31 -3.48 -6.86
C VAL A 9 -0.80 -3.31 -6.78
N LEU A 10 -0.30 -2.82 -5.65
CA LEU A 10 1.13 -2.59 -5.44
C LEU A 10 1.71 -3.71 -4.56
N ILE A 11 2.78 -4.35 -5.02
CA ILE A 11 3.54 -5.34 -4.24
C ILE A 11 4.94 -4.75 -4.00
N VAL A 12 5.30 -4.55 -2.73
CA VAL A 12 6.54 -3.86 -2.34
C VAL A 12 7.24 -4.61 -1.21
N SER A 13 8.57 -4.47 -1.13
CA SER A 13 9.32 -4.97 0.02
C SER A 13 9.04 -4.12 1.27
N GLY A 14 9.20 -4.70 2.46
CA GLY A 14 8.99 -4.01 3.75
C GLY A 14 9.64 -2.63 3.87
N THR A 15 10.91 -2.52 3.45
CA THR A 15 11.65 -1.25 3.51
C THR A 15 11.05 -0.19 2.60
N TYR A 16 10.74 -0.55 1.34
CA TYR A 16 10.15 0.37 0.38
C TYR A 16 8.68 0.67 0.65
N GLY A 17 7.94 -0.25 1.29
CA GLY A 17 6.56 -0.03 1.70
C GLY A 17 6.42 1.20 2.59
N ARG A 18 7.32 1.37 3.57
CA ARG A 18 7.28 2.53 4.48
C ARG A 18 7.49 3.87 3.80
N GLU A 19 8.25 3.92 2.71
CA GLU A 19 8.50 5.14 1.95
C GLU A 19 7.42 5.42 0.90
N LEU A 20 6.90 4.37 0.27
CA LEU A 20 5.95 4.49 -0.85
C LEU A 20 4.50 4.65 -0.38
N VAL A 21 4.08 3.97 0.68
CA VAL A 21 2.69 4.03 1.15
C VAL A 21 2.23 5.45 1.54
N PRO A 22 3.02 6.26 2.27
CA PRO A 22 2.63 7.66 2.55
C PRO A 22 2.38 8.48 1.28
N CYS A 23 3.13 8.22 0.21
CA CYS A 23 3.00 8.94 -1.05
C CYS A 23 1.84 8.44 -1.92
N LEU A 24 1.44 7.18 -1.77
CA LEU A 24 0.53 6.50 -2.70
C LEU A 24 -0.85 6.20 -2.12
N HIS A 25 -1.02 6.17 -0.79
CA HIS A 25 -2.27 5.75 -0.15
C HIS A 25 -3.48 6.64 -0.49
N ASP A 26 -3.27 7.91 -0.88
CA ASP A 26 -4.33 8.84 -1.27
C ASP A 26 -4.76 8.69 -2.74
N LEU A 27 -4.05 7.87 -3.53
CA LEU A 27 -4.39 7.65 -4.93
C LEU A 27 -5.69 6.86 -5.05
N THR A 28 -6.71 7.49 -5.63
CA THR A 28 -8.05 6.92 -5.84
C THR A 28 -8.07 5.69 -6.77
N GLN A 29 -6.96 5.40 -7.44
CA GLN A 29 -6.77 4.24 -8.30
C GLN A 29 -6.15 3.05 -7.56
N LEU A 30 -5.60 3.27 -6.37
CA LEU A 30 -4.95 2.22 -5.59
C LEU A 30 -6.02 1.40 -4.85
N ASN A 31 -6.07 0.09 -5.12
CA ASN A 31 -7.05 -0.79 -4.47
C ASN A 31 -6.47 -1.47 -3.24
N CYS A 32 -5.20 -1.86 -3.28
CA CYS A 32 -4.51 -2.49 -2.16
C CYS A 32 -2.99 -2.47 -2.33
N ILE A 33 -2.28 -2.52 -1.20
CA ILE A 33 -0.82 -2.58 -1.12
C ILE A 33 -0.45 -3.83 -0.32
N TYR A 34 0.36 -4.70 -0.93
CA TYR A 34 0.91 -5.89 -0.29
C TYR A 34 2.37 -5.65 0.03
N VAL A 35 2.70 -5.69 1.32
CA VAL A 35 4.07 -5.50 1.81
C VAL A 35 4.68 -6.86 2.12
N TYR A 36 5.64 -7.29 1.31
CA TYR A 36 6.42 -8.51 1.55
C TYR A 36 7.64 -8.19 2.41
N CYS A 37 7.70 -8.75 3.61
CA CYS A 37 8.76 -8.48 4.58
C CYS A 37 9.03 -9.69 5.48
N ALA A 38 10.23 -9.76 6.07
CA ALA A 38 10.57 -10.76 7.08
C ALA A 38 10.10 -10.35 8.48
N ASP A 39 10.06 -9.03 8.73
CA ASP A 39 9.65 -8.45 10.01
C ASP A 39 8.15 -8.09 9.97
N ASN A 40 7.32 -9.12 10.07
CA ASN A 40 5.86 -8.96 9.96
C ASN A 40 5.29 -8.10 11.09
N ALA A 41 5.78 -8.25 12.33
CA ALA A 41 5.23 -7.54 13.49
C ALA A 41 5.38 -6.02 13.37
N HIS A 42 6.56 -5.54 12.96
CA HIS A 42 6.80 -4.11 12.79
C HIS A 42 5.99 -3.52 11.63
N ASN A 43 5.88 -4.24 10.51
CA ASN A 43 5.12 -3.77 9.35
C ASN A 43 3.60 -3.86 9.56
N GLU A 44 3.11 -4.84 10.33
CA GLU A 44 1.72 -4.92 10.76
C GLU A 44 1.35 -3.73 11.65
N GLU A 45 2.16 -3.41 12.67
CA GLU A 45 1.91 -2.27 13.54
C GLU A 45 1.93 -0.94 12.79
N TRP A 46 2.92 -0.74 11.91
CA TRP A 46 2.99 0.44 11.06
C TRP A 46 1.77 0.55 10.11
N SER A 47 1.29 -0.57 9.56
CA SER A 47 0.17 -0.58 8.61
C SER A 47 -1.14 -0.08 9.22
N LYS A 48 -1.32 -0.23 10.55
CA LYS A 48 -2.51 0.25 11.27
C LYS A 48 -2.74 1.76 11.17
N ASN A 49 -1.71 2.54 10.85
CA ASN A 49 -1.84 3.97 10.60
C ASN A 49 -2.59 4.30 9.29
N TYR A 50 -2.79 3.30 8.42
CA TYR A 50 -3.41 3.44 7.09
C TYR A 50 -4.65 2.56 6.93
N THR A 51 -5.07 1.87 7.99
CA THR A 51 -6.30 1.07 8.00
C THR A 51 -7.45 1.96 8.43
N ASN A 52 -8.35 2.29 7.50
CA ASN A 52 -9.59 3.03 7.75
C ASN A 52 -10.78 2.07 7.82
#